data_AF-A0A059ZV70-F1
#
_entry.id   AF-A0A059ZV70-F1
#
_cell.length_a   1.000
_cell.length_b   1.000
_cell.length_c   1.000
_cell.angle_alpha   90.00
_cell.angle_beta   90.00
_cell.angle_gamma   90.00
#
_symmetry.space_group_name_H-M   'P 1'
#
loop_
_entity.id
_entity.type
_entity.pdbx_description
1 polymer ?
#
loop_
_entity_poly.entity_id
_entity_poly.type
_entity_poly.pdbx_seq_one_letter_code
_entity_poly.pdbx_strand_id
1 'polypeptide(L)' 'MDTTNKLLAALRRVRNFPSYHSFMAEHERQRIKRDLQLRLLQLRRQRQRAAAARYQGIRARRPFFLRTLFH' A
#
# COMPACT_ATOMS: atom_id res chain seq x y z
N MET A 1 7.19 15.81 8.88
CA MET A 1 5.72 15.96 9.00
C MET A 1 5.18 17.04 8.07
N ASP A 2 5.97 18.08 7.76
CA ASP A 2 5.55 19.23 6.95
C ASP A 2 5.27 18.92 5.47
N THR A 3 5.96 17.94 4.89
CA THR A 3 5.77 17.52 3.49
C THR A 3 4.39 16.93 3.23
N THR A 4 3.88 16.10 4.15
CA THR A 4 2.55 15.48 4.04
C THR A 4 1.44 16.52 4.19
N ASN A 5 1.61 17.49 5.10
CA ASN A 5 0.67 18.59 5.29
C ASN A 5 0.65 19.56 4.10
N LYS A 6 1.81 19.87 3.53
CA LYS A 6 1.93 20.66 2.29
C LYS A 6 1.26 19.95 1.11
N LEU A 7 1.41 18.63 1.00
CA LEU A 7 0.75 17.83 -0.04
C LEU A 7 -0.78 17.83 0.12
N LEU A 8 -1.28 17.61 1.34
CA LEU A 8 -2.71 17.65 1.62
C LEU A 8 -3.31 19.04 1.38
N ALA A 9 -2.60 20.11 1.72
CA ALA A 9 -3.00 21.48 1.45
C ALA A 9 -3.05 21.77 -0.06
N ALA A 10 -2.06 21.31 -0.82
CA ALA A 10 -2.04 21.44 -2.29
C ALA A 10 -3.21 20.68 -2.93
N LEU A 11 -3.48 19.44 -2.50
CA LEU A 11 -4.61 18.64 -2.99
C LEU A 11 -5.97 19.26 -2.66
N ARG A 12 -6.12 19.86 -1.48
CA ARG A 12 -7.33 20.62 -1.09
C ARG A 12 -7.56 21.84 -1.98
N ARG A 13 -6.50 22.58 -2.32
CA ARG A 13 -6.58 23.73 -3.25
C ARG A 13 -7.03 23.32 -4.65
N VAL A 14 -6.52 22.19 -5.16
CA VAL A 14 -6.92 21.63 -6.45
C VAL A 14 -8.39 21.20 -6.45
N ARG A 15 -8.88 20.63 -5.34
CA ARG A 15 -10.30 20.22 -5.20
C ARG A 15 -11.26 21.42 -5.13
N ASN A 16 -10.82 22.54 -4.56
CA ASN A 16 -11.61 23.78 -4.49
C ASN A 16 -11.52 24.64 -5.76
N PHE A 17 -10.83 24.17 -6.80
CA PHE A 17 -10.77 24.89 -8.06
C PHE A 17 -12.15 24.78 -8.74
N PRO A 18 -12.84 25.91 -9.01
CA PRO A 18 -14.22 25.89 -9.51
C PRO A 18 -14.36 25.22 -10.90
N SER A 19 -13.24 24.96 -11.58
CA SER A 19 -13.17 24.19 -12.82
C SER A 19 -12.60 22.78 -12.66
N TYR A 20 -12.54 22.17 -11.48
CA TYR A 20 -12.04 20.79 -11.35
C TYR A 20 -12.84 19.77 -12.18
N HIS A 21 -14.11 20.08 -12.48
CA HIS A 21 -14.91 19.34 -13.45
C HIS A 21 -14.43 19.51 -14.92
N SER A 22 -13.82 20.65 -15.24
CA SER A 22 -13.24 21.05 -16.55
C SER A 22 -11.72 20.82 -16.66
N PHE A 23 -10.98 20.67 -15.56
CA PHE A 23 -9.52 20.56 -15.57
C PHE A 23 -9.03 19.19 -16.07
N MET A 24 -9.81 18.14 -15.83
CA MET A 24 -9.51 16.79 -16.32
C MET A 24 -10.79 16.18 -16.89
N ALA A 25 -10.72 15.73 -18.13
CA ALA A 25 -11.82 15.04 -18.78
C ALA A 25 -12.26 13.81 -17.95
N GLU A 26 -13.53 13.46 -18.01
CA GLU A 26 -14.09 12.37 -17.19
C GLU A 26 -13.37 11.04 -17.41
N HIS A 27 -12.99 10.75 -18.65
CA HIS A 27 -12.23 9.54 -19.00
C HIS A 27 -10.88 9.48 -18.28
N GLU A 28 -10.15 10.59 -18.16
CA GLU A 28 -8.88 10.64 -17.43
C GLU A 28 -9.10 10.40 -15.93
N ARG A 29 -10.17 10.95 -15.34
CA ARG A 29 -10.51 10.67 -13.94
C ARG A 29 -10.79 9.19 -13.71
N GLN A 30 -11.56 8.57 -14.60
CA GLN A 30 -11.87 7.14 -14.53
C GLN A 30 -10.62 6.27 -14.73
N ARG A 31 -9.69 6.68 -15.60
CA ARG A 31 -8.40 6.03 -15.81
C ARG A 31 -7.53 6.09 -14.56
N ILE A 32 -7.34 7.29 -13.99
CA ILE A 32 -6.58 7.49 -12.74
C ILE A 32 -7.18 6.66 -11.60
N LYS A 33 -8.51 6.64 -11.46
CA LYS A 33 -9.20 5.81 -10.46
C LYS A 33 -8.85 4.33 -10.59
N ARG A 34 -8.90 3.78 -11.81
CA ARG A 34 -8.57 2.38 -12.10
C ARG A 34 -7.10 2.08 -11.77
N ASP A 35 -6.18 2.93 -12.20
CA ASP A 35 -4.74 2.78 -11.92
C ASP A 35 -4.46 2.78 -10.42
N LEU A 36 -5.10 3.67 -9.66
CA LEU A 36 -4.96 3.72 -8.21
C LEU A 36 -5.51 2.46 -7.53
N GLN A 37 -6.66 1.95 -7.98
CA GLN A 37 -7.22 0.69 -7.47
C GLN A 37 -6.27 -0.50 -7.71
N LEU A 38 -5.66 -0.59 -8.90
CA LEU A 38 -4.68 -1.63 -9.22
C LEU A 38 -3.43 -1.52 -8.35
N ARG A 39 -2.88 -0.32 -8.18
CA ARG A 39 -1.71 -0.09 -7.31
C ARG A 39 -2.00 -0.45 -5.85
N LEU A 40 -3.17 -0.07 -5.33
CA LEU A 40 -3.58 -0.43 -3.97
C LEU A 40 -3.71 -1.95 -3.80
N LEU A 41 -4.26 -2.64 -4.80
CA LEU A 41 -4.36 -4.10 -4.80
C LEU A 41 -2.97 -4.76 -4.78
N GLN A 42 -2.05 -4.28 -5.61
CA GLN A 42 -0.66 -4.76 -5.63
C GLN A 42 0.04 -4.54 -4.28
N LEU A 43 -0.08 -3.35 -3.70
CA LEU A 43 0.46 -3.04 -2.37
C LEU A 43 -0.13 -3.95 -1.29
N ARG A 44 -1.44 -4.23 -1.33
CA ARG A 44 -2.08 -5.15 -0.39
C ARG A 44 -1.50 -6.56 -0.52
N ARG A 45 -1.35 -7.07 -1.74
CA ARG A 45 -0.73 -8.38 -2.01
C ARG A 45 0.74 -8.41 -1.58
N GLN A 46 1.50 -7.35 -1.83
CA GLN A 46 2.90 -7.25 -1.42
C GLN A 46 3.03 -7.28 0.12
N ARG A 47 2.19 -6.53 0.84
CA ARG A 47 2.15 -6.56 2.30
C ARG A 47 1.80 -7.94 2.84
N GLN A 48 0.86 -8.64 2.22
CA GLN A 48 0.51 -10.02 2.60
C GLN A 48 1.67 -10.99 2.36
N ARG A 49 2.36 -10.90 1.22
CA ARG A 49 3.56 -11.71 0.93
C ARG A 49 4.69 -11.43 1.93
N ALA A 50 4.93 -10.17 2.26
CA ALA A 50 5.92 -9.79 3.26
C ALA A 50 5.56 -10.32 4.66
N ALA A 51 4.28 -10.31 5.03
CA ALA A 51 3.82 -10.94 6.27
C ALA A 51 4.03 -12.46 6.25
N ALA A 52 3.62 -13.14 5.18
CA ALA A 52 3.83 -14.58 5.01
C ALA A 52 5.31 -14.98 5.06
N ALA A 53 6.19 -14.21 4.42
CA ALA A 53 7.64 -14.42 4.48
C ALA A 53 8.20 -14.26 5.90
N ARG A 54 7.67 -13.31 6.69
CA ARG A 54 8.04 -13.17 8.11
C ARG A 54 7.61 -14.38 8.93
N TYR A 55 6.41 -14.92 8.72
CA TYR A 55 5.95 -16.13 9.41
C TYR A 55 6.73 -17.40 9.00
N GLN A 56 7.15 -17.50 7.74
CA GLN A 56 8.01 -18.61 7.28
C GLN A 56 9.45 -18.50 7.79
N GLY A 57 10.00 -17.30 7.92
CA GLY A 57 11.31 -17.06 8.55
C GLY A 57 11.35 -17.43 10.04
N ILE A 58 10.23 -17.34 10.75
CA ILE A 58 10.11 -17.79 12.15
C ILE A 58 10.08 -19.32 12.24
N ARG A 59 9.47 -20.03 11.28
CA ARG A 59 9.49 -21.51 11.24
C ARG A 59 10.84 -22.11 10.82
N ALA A 60 11.62 -21.41 10.01
CA ALA A 60 12.96 -21.85 9.61
C ALA A 60 14.03 -21.68 10.72
N ARG A 61 13.71 -20.96 11.80
CA ARG A 61 14.55 -20.85 13.01
C ARG A 61 14.01 -21.71 14.16
N ARG A 62 13.63 -22.96 13.89
CA ARG A 62 13.65 -23.98 14.95
C ARG A 62 15.06 -24.58 14.98
N PRO A 63 15.93 -24.21 15.94
CA PRO A 63 17.15 -24.99 16.12
C PRO A 63 16.71 -26.43 16.41
N PHE A 64 17.32 -27.38 15.71
CA PHE A 64 17.15 -28.82 15.86
C PHE A 64 17.62 -29.34 17.25
N PHE A 65 17.57 -28.52 18.30
CA PHE A 65 18.16 -28.78 19.62
C PHE A 65 17.19 -29.37 20.65
N LEU A 66 15.93 -29.61 20.30
CA LEU A 66 14.94 -30.25 21.19
C LEU A 66 14.47 -31.61 20.65
N ARG A 67 15.41 -32.48 20.27
CA ARG A 67 15.09 -33.87 19.89
C ARG A 67 15.92 -34.92 20.63
N THR A 68 16.36 -34.62 21.85
CA THR A 68 17.17 -35.54 22.67
C THR A 68 16.72 -35.62 24.14
N LEU A 69 15.42 -35.51 24.43
CA LEU A 69 14.92 -35.68 25.81
C LEU A 69 13.62 -36.47 25.93
N PHE A 70 13.43 -37.50 25.12
CA PHE A 70 12.59 -38.62 25.53
C PHE A 70 13.30 -39.91 25.12
N HIS A 71 13.86 -40.55 26.14
CA HIS A 71 14.39 -41.90 26.12
C HIS A 71 13.23 -42.90 26.10
#